data_AF-A0A2S3YLE8-F1
#
_entry.id   AF-A0A2S3YLE8-F1
#
_cell.length_a   1.000
_cell.length_b   1.000
_cell.length_c   1.000
_cell.angle_alpha   90.00
_cell.angle_beta   90.00
_cell.angle_gamma   90.00
#
_symmetry.space_group_name_H-M   'P 1'
#
loop_
_entity.id
_entity.type
_entity.pdbx_description
1 polymer ?
#
loop_
_entity_poly.entity_id
_entity_poly.type
_entity_poly.pdbx_seq_one_letter_code
_entity_poly.pdbx_strand_id
1 'polypeptide(L)' 'MATMVHTENVDRRTFDDDDVELALVLACELLEMTRESIIRLIIREWLHGYGFLPIQELDEGSETERSA' A
#
# COMPACT_ATOMS: atom_id res chain seq x y z
N MET A 1 -36.45 4.79 33.26
CA MET A 1 -35.45 3.78 32.85
C MET A 1 -35.15 4.02 31.39
N ALA A 2 -33.99 4.58 31.09
CA ALA A 2 -33.51 4.80 29.73
C ALA A 2 -32.12 4.15 29.63
N THR A 3 -32.00 3.29 28.63
CA THR A 3 -30.94 2.34 28.38
C THR A 3 -29.61 3.07 28.15
N MET A 4 -28.58 2.67 28.88
CA MET A 4 -27.19 3.05 28.68
C MET A 4 -26.73 2.40 27.35
N VAL A 5 -26.93 3.10 26.23
CA VAL A 5 -26.32 2.71 24.95
C VAL A 5 -24.84 3.07 25.04
N HIS A 6 -24.07 2.01 25.21
CA HIS A 6 -22.63 1.91 25.30
C HIS A 6 -21.93 2.90 24.36
N THR A 7 -21.29 3.90 24.95
CA THR A 7 -20.37 4.83 24.28
C THR A 7 -19.06 4.11 23.97
N GLU A 8 -19.06 3.20 23.00
CA GLU A 8 -17.87 2.41 22.60
C GLU A 8 -17.23 2.91 21.31
N ASN A 9 -17.68 4.05 20.77
CA ASN A 9 -17.25 4.50 19.44
C ASN A 9 -16.18 5.60 19.44
N VAL A 10 -15.65 5.99 20.60
CA VAL A 10 -14.67 7.09 20.70
C VAL A 10 -13.23 6.61 20.76
N ASP A 11 -12.98 5.35 21.08
CA ASP A 11 -11.62 4.84 21.34
C ASP A 11 -10.99 4.08 20.15
N ARG A 12 -11.78 3.56 19.20
CA ARG A 12 -11.25 2.70 18.13
C ARG A 12 -10.47 3.44 17.04
N ARG A 13 -10.62 4.76 16.91
CA ARG A 13 -10.12 5.51 15.75
C ARG A 13 -8.67 5.97 15.86
N THR A 14 -8.11 5.98 17.07
CA THR A 14 -6.73 6.44 17.32
C THR A 14 -5.73 5.29 17.30
N PHE A 15 -6.13 4.10 17.76
CA PHE A 15 -5.23 2.93 17.81
C PHE A 15 -4.77 2.46 16.42
N ASP A 16 -5.68 2.41 15.44
CA ASP A 16 -5.34 1.88 14.10
C ASP A 16 -4.37 2.80 13.33
N ASP A 17 -4.51 4.13 13.46
CA ASP A 17 -3.65 5.10 12.76
C ASP A 17 -2.23 5.14 13.39
N ASP A 18 -2.14 5.05 14.72
CA ASP A 18 -0.87 5.02 15.44
C ASP A 18 -0.04 3.77 15.11
N ASP A 19 -0.70 2.60 14.97
CA ASP A 19 -0.04 1.35 14.59
C ASP A 19 0.50 1.38 13.15
N VAL A 20 -0.24 1.99 12.22
CA VAL A 20 0.19 2.15 10.81
C VAL A 20 1.36 3.12 10.71
N GLU A 21 1.34 4.25 11.41
CA GLU A 21 2.46 5.20 11.40
C GLU A 21 3.72 4.58 12.04
N LEU A 22 3.58 3.82 13.13
CA LEU A 22 4.69 3.08 13.72
C LEU A 22 5.29 2.05 12.74
N ALA A 23 4.43 1.28 12.05
CA ALA A 23 4.87 0.32 11.05
C ALA A 23 5.61 1.00 9.88
N LEU A 24 5.14 2.16 9.43
CA LEU A 24 5.81 2.96 8.39
C LEU A 24 7.18 3.47 8.85
N VAL A 25 7.29 3.96 10.08
CA VAL A 25 8.57 4.41 10.65
C VAL A 25 9.57 3.24 10.72
N LEU A 26 9.15 2.10 11.27
CA LEU A 26 9.99 0.90 11.35
C LEU A 26 10.42 0.41 9.97
N ALA A 27 9.54 0.47 8.97
CA ALA A 27 9.89 0.11 7.60
C ALA A 27 10.94 1.07 7.00
N CYS A 28 10.85 2.37 7.30
CA CYS A 28 11.83 3.37 6.83
C CYS A 28 13.22 3.07 7.40
N GLU A 29 13.28 2.73 8.68
CA GLU A 29 14.53 2.35 9.35
C GLU A 29 15.09 1.04 8.79
N LEU A 30 14.25 0.01 8.64
CA LEU A 30 14.68 -1.33 8.20
C LEU A 30 15.21 -1.34 6.77
N LEU A 31 14.58 -0.57 5.88
CA LEU A 31 14.93 -0.55 4.46
C LEU A 31 15.88 0.60 4.10
N GLU A 32 16.26 1.44 5.07
CA GLU A 32 17.07 2.64 4.85
C GLU A 32 16.49 3.57 3.77
N MET A 33 15.16 3.69 3.74
CA MET A 33 14.42 4.44 2.73
C MET A 33 13.65 5.61 3.35
N THR A 34 13.41 6.65 2.56
CA THR A 34 12.55 7.75 3.01
C THR A 34 11.08 7.31 3.05
N ARG A 35 10.29 7.95 3.94
CA ARG A 35 8.85 7.69 4.07
C ARG A 35 8.11 7.81 2.75
N GLU A 36 8.44 8.82 1.93
CA GLU A 36 7.86 8.99 0.60
C GLU A 36 8.17 7.82 -0.33
N SER A 37 9.40 7.30 -0.29
CA SER A 37 9.83 6.17 -1.12
C SER A 37 9.13 4.88 -0.71
N ILE A 38 8.96 4.65 0.59
CA ILE A 38 8.22 3.50 1.11
C ILE A 38 6.74 3.56 0.76
N ILE A 39 6.08 4.70 0.94
CA ILE A 39 4.67 4.85 0.57
C ILE A 39 4.49 4.61 -0.93
N ARG A 40 5.37 5.17 -1.76
CA ARG A 40 5.34 4.94 -3.22
C ARG A 40 5.54 3.47 -3.57
N LEU A 41 6.44 2.78 -2.86
CA LEU A 41 6.67 1.33 -3.03
C LEU A 41 5.43 0.53 -2.66
N ILE A 42 4.86 0.74 -1.46
CA ILE A 42 3.66 0.04 -0.97
C ILE A 42 2.50 0.21 -1.95
N ILE A 43 2.23 1.45 -2.39
CA ILE A 43 1.14 1.72 -3.33
C ILE A 43 1.40 1.06 -4.69
N ARG A 44 2.65 1.09 -5.19
CA ARG A 44 3.01 0.43 -6.45
C ARG A 44 2.79 -1.07 -6.38
N GLU A 45 3.30 -1.74 -5.35
CA GLU A 45 3.15 -3.19 -5.19
C GLU A 45 1.68 -3.58 -5.03
N TRP A 46 0.91 -2.78 -4.29
CA TRP A 46 -0.52 -2.96 -4.17
C TRP A 46 -1.22 -2.85 -5.52
N LEU A 47 -1.01 -1.77 -6.27
CA LEU A 47 -1.62 -1.58 -7.60
C LEU A 47 -1.17 -2.65 -8.62
N HIS A 48 0.06 -3.12 -8.54
CA HIS A 48 0.57 -4.21 -9.37
C HIS A 48 -0.14 -5.54 -9.05
N GLY A 49 -0.30 -5.87 -7.76
CA GLY A 49 -1.01 -7.08 -7.33
C GLY A 49 -2.48 -7.13 -7.72
N TYR A 50 -3.14 -5.97 -7.87
CA TYR A 50 -4.51 -5.86 -8.36
C TYR A 50 -4.62 -5.68 -9.89
N GLY A 51 -3.51 -5.68 -10.64
CA GLY A 51 -3.51 -5.53 -12.10
C GLY A 51 -3.85 -4.12 -12.61
N PHE A 52 -3.79 -3.10 -11.75
CA PHE A 52 -4.04 -1.70 -12.12
C PHE A 52 -2.81 -0.99 -12.71
N LEU A 53 -1.62 -1.51 -12.45
CA LEU A 53 -0.43 -1.14 -13.21
C LEU A 53 -0.24 -2.18 -14.32
N PRO A 54 0.09 -1.76 -15.56
CA PRO A 54 0.52 -2.72 -16.56
C PRO A 54 1.70 -3.48 -15.96
N ILE A 55 1.51 -4.79 -15.78
CA ILE A 55 2.62 -5.71 -15.56
C ILE A 55 3.51 -5.44 -16.77
N GLN A 56 4.73 -4.96 -16.53
CA GLN A 56 5.73 -4.96 -17.59
C GLN A 56 6.00 -6.44 -17.87
N GLU A 57 5.13 -7.06 -18.68
CA GLU A 57 5.54 -8.19 -19.51
C GLU A 57 6.70 -7.62 -20.30
N LEU A 58 7.90 -7.91 -19.80
CA LEU A 58 9.12 -7.83 -20.60
C LEU A 58 8.74 -8.53 -21.90
N ASP A 59 8.65 -7.76 -22.97
CA ASP A 59 8.42 -8.25 -24.33
C ASP A 59 9.58 -9.20 -24.69
N GLU A 60 9.52 -10.42 -24.20
CA GLU A 60 10.36 -11.54 -24.61
C GLU A 60 9.76 -12.08 -25.91
N GLY A 61 9.92 -11.33 -26.99
CA GLY A 61 9.93 -11.94 -28.32
C GLY A 61 8.96 -11.40 -29.36
N SER A 62 8.71 -10.10 -29.44
CA SER A 62 8.17 -9.53 -30.70
C SER A 62 9.27 -9.21 -31.72
N GLU A 63 10.08 -10.22 -32.09
CA GLU A 63 10.66 -10.25 -33.44
C GLU A 63 9.54 -10.62 -34.41
N THR A 64 8.73 -9.64 -34.81
CA THR A 64 8.00 -9.76 -36.08
C THR A 64 8.40 -8.62 -36.97
N GLU A 65 9.34 -8.94 -37.85
CA GLU A 65 9.63 -8.20 -39.06
C GLU A 65 8.30 -7.83 -39.73
N ARG A 66 7.95 -6.55 -39.71
CA ARG A 66 6.85 -6.04 -40.51
C ARG A 66 7.31 -5.94 -41.96
N SER A 67 7.23 -7.04 -42.69
CA SER A 67 7.21 -7.03 -44.16
C SER A 67 5.77 -6.90 -44.65
N ALA A 68 5.42 -5.74 -45.21
CA ALA A 68 4.47 -5.51 -46.30
C ALA A 68 4.27 -4.01 -46.51
#